data_AF-A0AAV4LFZ6-F1
#
_entry.id   AF-A0AAV4LFZ6-F1
#
_cell.length_a   1.000
_cell.length_b   1.000
_cell.length_c   1.000
_cell.angle_alpha   90.00
_cell.angle_beta   90.00
_cell.angle_gamma   90.00
#
_symmetry.space_group_name_H-M   'P 1'
#
loop_
_entity.id
_entity.type
_entity.pdbx_description
1 polymer ?
#
loop_
_entity_poly.entity_id
_entity_poly.type
_entity_poly.pdbx_seq_one_letter_code
_entity_poly.pdbx_strand_id
1 'polypeptide(L)'
;MENDQDLKHTLSYIHSELNRIETMAGTLSSIERDHFNKLTKFDHRELVDLAVEEQNAARQLETMKHMCLAMAQKIEGIKNAMDLGKTEESAHRAEAH
;
A
#
# COMPACT_ATOMS: atom_id res chain seq x y z
N MET A 1 24.15 15.98 0.60
CA MET A 1 23.08 16.51 -0.27
C MET A 1 22.67 15.54 -1.38
N GLU A 2 23.60 14.93 -2.13
CA GLU A 2 23.27 13.98 -3.20
C GLU A 2 22.60 12.70 -2.66
N ASN A 3 23.16 12.10 -1.61
CA ASN A 3 22.61 10.90 -0.95
C ASN A 3 21.18 11.09 -0.39
N ASP A 4 20.84 12.30 0.06
CA ASP A 4 19.48 12.60 0.56
C ASP A 4 18.47 12.79 -0.57
N GLN A 5 18.91 13.26 -1.74
CA GLN A 5 18.05 13.38 -2.91
C GLN A 5 17.78 12.00 -3.50
N ASP A 6 18.79 11.15 -3.59
CA ASP A 6 18.63 9.75 -4.00
C ASP A 6 17.68 9.00 -3.07
N LEU A 7 17.84 9.15 -1.74
CA LEU A 7 16.94 8.56 -0.76
C LEU A 7 15.48 9.05 -0.94
N LYS A 8 15.26 10.34 -1.17
CA LYS A 8 13.91 10.89 -1.44
C LYS A 8 13.31 10.33 -2.72
N HIS A 9 14.11 10.16 -3.77
CA HIS A 9 13.66 9.55 -5.02
C HIS A 9 13.26 8.09 -4.79
N THR A 10 14.10 7.31 -4.09
CA THR A 10 13.79 5.93 -3.72
C THR A 10 12.52 5.83 -2.89
N LEU A 11 12.34 6.67 -1.87
CA LEU A 11 11.11 6.68 -1.05
C LEU A 11 9.88 7.03 -1.88
N SER A 12 9.98 8.00 -2.80
CA SER A 12 8.88 8.37 -3.70
C SER A 12 8.51 7.24 -4.65
N TYR A 13 9.52 6.53 -5.18
CA TYR A 13 9.31 5.34 -6.00
C TYR A 13 8.60 4.23 -5.20
N ILE A 14 9.09 3.89 -4.00
CA ILE A 14 8.47 2.86 -3.15
C ILE A 14 7.02 3.25 -2.81
N HIS A 15 6.75 4.52 -2.47
CA HIS A 15 5.40 5.00 -2.20
C HIS A 15 4.46 4.78 -3.41
N SER A 16 4.93 5.09 -4.62
CA SER A 16 4.17 4.85 -5.85
C SER A 16 3.88 3.36 -6.06
N GLU A 17 4.88 2.49 -5.89
CA GLU A 17 4.69 1.04 -6.05
C GLU A 17 3.75 0.45 -5.00
N LEU A 18 3.81 0.92 -3.74
CA LEU A 18 2.86 0.52 -2.70
C LEU A 18 1.42 0.89 -3.06
N ASN A 19 1.20 2.09 -3.61
CA ASN A 19 -0.14 2.49 -4.07
C ASN A 19 -0.63 1.64 -5.25
N ARG A 20 0.28 1.26 -6.16
CA ARG A 20 -0.09 0.34 -7.28
C ARG A 20 -0.50 -1.03 -6.74
N ILE A 21 0.27 -1.60 -5.81
CA ILE A 21 -0.06 -2.89 -5.20
C ILE A 21 -1.35 -2.80 -4.39
N GLU A 22 -1.57 -1.71 -3.65
CA GLU A 22 -2.82 -1.43 -2.91
C GLU A 22 -4.03 -1.47 -3.84
N THR A 23 -3.96 -0.77 -4.97
CA THR A 23 -5.02 -0.74 -5.99
C THR A 23 -5.27 -2.12 -6.60
N MET A 24 -4.20 -2.86 -6.94
CA MET A 24 -4.31 -4.22 -7.47
C MET A 24 -4.97 -5.17 -6.46
N ALA A 25 -4.52 -5.12 -5.20
CA ALA A 25 -5.07 -5.94 -4.13
C ALA A 25 -6.55 -5.64 -3.86
N GLY A 26 -6.96 -4.36 -3.88
CA GLY A 26 -8.37 -3.97 -3.77
C GLY A 26 -9.22 -4.45 -4.95
N THR A 27 -8.68 -4.39 -6.16
CA THR A 27 -9.37 -4.86 -7.37
C THR A 27 -9.58 -6.37 -7.33
N LEU A 28 -8.53 -7.13 -7.04
CA LEU A 28 -8.60 -8.59 -6.92
C LEU A 28 -9.52 -9.01 -5.77
N SER A 29 -9.45 -8.36 -4.60
CA SER A 29 -10.35 -8.61 -3.45
C SER A 29 -11.83 -8.50 -3.86
N SER A 30 -12.15 -7.51 -4.69
CA SER A 30 -13.51 -7.33 -5.21
C SER A 30 -13.91 -8.43 -6.20
N ILE A 31 -12.99 -8.84 -7.08
CA ILE A 31 -13.20 -9.94 -8.03
C ILE A 31 -13.46 -11.26 -7.30
N GLU A 32 -12.65 -11.62 -6.31
CA GLU A 32 -12.85 -12.89 -5.59
C GLU A 32 -14.13 -12.89 -4.75
N ARG A 33 -14.56 -11.73 -4.24
CA ARG A 33 -15.91 -11.60 -3.63
C ARG A 33 -17.02 -11.88 -4.63
N ASP A 34 -16.87 -11.41 -5.87
CA ASP A 34 -17.83 -11.69 -6.93
C ASP A 34 -17.81 -13.18 -7.32
N HIS A 35 -16.64 -13.82 -7.34
CA HIS A 35 -16.53 -15.27 -7.55
C HIS A 35 -17.21 -16.05 -6.43
N PHE A 36 -16.94 -15.73 -5.16
CA PHE A 36 -17.64 -16.29 -4.01
C PHE A 36 -19.16 -16.19 -4.18
N ASN A 37 -19.68 -14.99 -4.44
CA ASN A 37 -21.11 -14.74 -4.60
C ASN A 37 -21.74 -15.50 -5.76
N LYS A 38 -20.99 -15.77 -6.84
CA LYS A 38 -21.44 -16.59 -7.97
C LYS A 38 -21.47 -18.06 -7.58
N LEU A 39 -20.42 -18.57 -6.96
CA LEU A 39 -20.29 -19.97 -6.58
C LEU A 39 -21.35 -20.39 -5.54
N THR A 40 -21.66 -19.52 -4.58
CA THR A 40 -22.69 -19.79 -3.56
C THR A 40 -24.13 -19.81 -4.10
N LYS A 41 -24.35 -19.44 -5.37
CA LYS A 41 -25.69 -19.50 -6.00
C LYS A 41 -26.02 -20.87 -6.59
N PHE A 42 -25.05 -21.79 -6.62
CA PHE A 42 -25.24 -23.13 -7.15
C PHE A 42 -25.34 -24.14 -6.01
N ASP A 43 -26.34 -25.03 -6.05
CA ASP A 43 -26.54 -26.11 -5.06
C ASP A 43 -25.60 -27.32 -5.27
N HIS A 44 -24.38 -27.08 -5.76
CA HIS A 44 -23.37 -28.11 -5.93
C HIS A 44 -22.35 -28.04 -4.80
N ARG A 45 -22.26 -29.13 -4.03
CA ARG A 45 -21.35 -29.24 -2.89
C ARG A 45 -19.89 -28.99 -3.26
N GLU A 46 -19.46 -29.38 -4.46
CA GLU A 46 -18.09 -29.14 -4.96
C GLU A 46 -17.79 -27.65 -5.19
N LEU A 47 -18.81 -26.82 -5.43
CA LEU A 47 -18.65 -25.37 -5.59
C LEU A 47 -18.58 -24.63 -4.25
N VAL A 48 -19.00 -25.28 -3.15
CA VAL A 48 -18.94 -24.70 -1.80
C VAL A 48 -17.50 -24.58 -1.32
N ASP A 49 -16.67 -25.60 -1.53
CA ASP A 49 -15.25 -25.57 -1.13
C ASP A 49 -14.49 -24.51 -1.91
N LEU A 50 -14.71 -24.42 -3.23
CA LEU A 50 -14.18 -23.35 -4.08
C LEU A 50 -14.65 -21.96 -3.60
N ALA A 51 -15.93 -21.79 -3.24
CA ALA A 51 -16.42 -20.53 -2.72
C ALA A 51 -15.66 -20.12 -1.44
N VAL A 52 -15.40 -21.06 -0.52
CA VAL A 52 -14.63 -20.78 0.70
C VAL A 52 -13.20 -20.33 0.35
N GLU A 53 -12.56 -20.95 -0.64
CA GLU A 53 -11.25 -20.50 -1.15
C GLU A 53 -11.29 -19.07 -1.68
N GLU A 54 -12.28 -18.72 -2.50
CA GLU A 54 -12.46 -17.36 -3.03
C GLU A 54 -12.70 -16.33 -1.92
N GLN A 55 -13.52 -16.68 -0.92
CA GLN A 55 -13.75 -15.81 0.22
C GLN A 55 -12.47 -15.57 1.03
N ASN A 56 -11.62 -16.60 1.17
CA ASN A 56 -10.35 -16.48 1.86
C ASN A 56 -9.34 -15.64 1.05
N ALA A 57 -9.28 -15.85 -0.27
CA ALA A 57 -8.45 -15.04 -1.17
C ALA A 57 -8.83 -13.56 -1.10
N ALA A 58 -10.13 -13.23 -1.17
CA ALA A 58 -10.64 -11.88 -0.97
C ALA A 58 -10.15 -11.25 0.35
N ARG A 59 -10.23 -11.97 1.47
CA ARG A 59 -9.79 -11.48 2.78
C ARG A 59 -8.28 -11.23 2.83
N GLN A 60 -7.49 -12.12 2.24
CA GLN A 60 -6.03 -11.95 2.18
C GLN A 60 -5.65 -10.74 1.34
N LEU A 61 -6.28 -10.56 0.17
CA LEU A 61 -6.06 -9.41 -0.70
C LEU A 61 -6.47 -8.09 -0.02
N GLU A 62 -7.58 -8.07 0.71
CA GLU A 62 -7.97 -6.91 1.51
C GLU A 62 -6.92 -6.60 2.58
N THR A 63 -6.34 -7.63 3.22
CA THR A 63 -5.27 -7.45 4.20
C THR A 63 -4.02 -6.84 3.54
N MET A 64 -3.61 -7.35 2.37
CA MET A 64 -2.48 -6.80 1.61
C MET A 64 -2.70 -5.33 1.23
N LYS A 65 -3.91 -4.96 0.80
CA LYS A 65 -4.30 -3.58 0.53
C LYS A 65 -4.07 -2.68 1.75
N HIS A 66 -4.57 -3.09 2.93
CA HIS A 66 -4.39 -2.31 4.16
C HIS A 66 -2.92 -2.19 4.57
N MET A 67 -2.13 -3.27 4.39
CA MET A 67 -0.68 -3.23 4.63
C MET A 67 0.01 -2.22 3.73
N CYS A 68 -0.31 -2.21 2.43
CA CYS A 68 0.28 -1.27 1.47
C CYS A 68 -0.07 0.18 1.83
N LEU A 69 -1.32 0.45 2.20
CA LEU A 69 -1.76 1.78 2.64
C LEU A 69 -1.00 2.24 3.90
N ALA A 70 -0.87 1.38 4.90
CA ALA A 70 -0.15 1.70 6.13
C ALA A 70 1.35 1.96 5.86
N MET A 71 1.97 1.20 4.95
CA MET A 71 3.35 1.41 4.54
C MET A 71 3.52 2.73 3.77
N ALA A 72 2.60 3.06 2.86
CA ALA A 72 2.62 4.32 2.14
C ALA A 72 2.53 5.52 3.09
N GLN A 73 1.64 5.47 4.10
CA GLN A 73 1.53 6.49 5.14
C GLN A 73 2.83 6.65 5.94
N LYS A 74 3.49 5.54 6.30
CA LYS A 74 4.79 5.60 6.99
C LYS A 74 5.88 6.24 6.12
N ILE A 75 5.93 5.92 4.83
CA ILE A 75 6.90 6.51 3.91
C ILE A 75 6.66 8.01 3.75
N GLU A 76 5.40 8.43 3.66
CA GLU A 76 5.07 9.85 3.60
C GLU A 76 5.51 10.60 4.87
N GLY A 77 5.34 9.98 6.04
CA GLY A 77 5.87 10.51 7.30
C GLY A 77 7.40 10.69 7.30
N ILE A 78 8.13 9.71 6.75
CA ILE A 78 9.60 9.79 6.64
C ILE A 78 10.00 10.92 5.68
N LYS A 79 9.36 11.03 4.51
CA LYS A 79 9.62 12.10 3.55
C LYS A 79 9.42 13.48 4.17
N ASN A 80 8.32 13.68 4.89
CA ASN A 80 7.99 14.94 5.55
C ASN A 80 9.01 15.30 6.65
N ALA A 81 9.48 14.31 7.44
CA ALA A 81 10.53 14.55 8.43
C ALA A 81 11.86 14.97 7.79
N MET A 82 12.21 14.40 6.63
CA MET A 82 13.39 14.80 5.86
C MET A 82 13.27 16.19 5.22
N ASP A 83 12.05 16.68 4.97
CA ASP A 83 11.82 18.05 4.50
C ASP A 83 11.97 19.06 5.65
N LEU A 84 11.40 18.76 6.81
CA LEU A 84 11.49 19.62 8.01
C LEU A 84 12.93 19.76 8.53
N GLY A 85 13.69 18.65 8.59
CA GLY A 85 15.09 18.70 9.03
C GLY A 85 15.99 19.58 8.14
N LYS A 86 15.66 19.70 6.84
CA LYS A 86 16.39 20.60 5.92
C LYS A 86 16.08 22.07 6.17
N THR A 87 14.86 22.40 6.60
CA THR A 87 14.47 23.77 6.91
C THR A 87 15.21 24.28 8.15
N GLU A 88 15.33 23.47 9.19
CA GLU A 88 16.02 23.83 10.44
C GLU A 88 17.54 24.00 10.25
N GLU A 89 18.20 23.10 9.50
CA GLU A 89 19.63 23.24 9.17
C GLU A 89 19.93 24.50 8.33
N SER A 90 19.02 24.87 7.43
CA SER A 90 19.17 26.07 6.60
C SER A 90 19.01 27.36 7.41
N ALA A 91 18.09 27.38 8.39
CA ALA A 91 17.84 28.51 9.26
C ALA A 91 19.04 28.78 10.18
N HIS A 92 19.60 27.74 10.81
CA HIS A 92 20.78 27.88 11.65
C HIS A 92 22.04 28.32 10.89
N ARG A 93 22.17 27.97 9.61
CA ARG A 93 23.26 28.47 8.77
C ARG A 93 23.11 29.94 8.39
N ALA A 94 21.89 30.44 8.27
CA ALA A 94 21.60 31.85 7.96
C ALA A 94 21.79 32.77 9.17
N GLU A 95 21.59 32.27 10.40
CA GLU A 95 21.79 33.03 11.64
C GLU A 95 23.27 33.12 12.07
N ALA A 96 24.14 32.24 11.55
CA ALA A 96 25.57 32.20 11.85
C ALA A 96 26.44 33.07 10.93
N HIS A 97 25.84 33.84 10.02
CA HIS A 97 26.50 34.66 9.00
C HIS A 97 26.05 36.13 9.07
#